data_AF-A0A8B3NTV2-F1
#
_entry.id   AF-A0A8B3NTV2-F1
#
_cell.length_a   1.000
_cell.length_b   1.000
_cell.length_c   1.000
_cell.angle_alpha   90.00
_cell.angle_beta   90.00
_cell.angle_gamma   90.00
#
_symmetry.space_group_name_H-M   'P 1'
#
loop_
_entity.id
_entity.type
_entity.pdbx_description
1 polymer ?
#
loop_
_entity_poly.entity_id
_entity_poly.type
_entity_poly.pdbx_seq_one_letter_code
_entity_poly.pdbx_strand_id
1 'polypeptide(L)' 'MPHYERILITGAAGRLGSQLRKGLVPLASKIRLAGRGPFSDLAPHEEEAVFDLADMEATIAATKDCDAIVHFGGAPLECE' A
#
# COMPACT_ATOMS: atom_id res chain seq x y z
N MET A 1 -14.65 -7.94 14.23
CA MET A 1 -14.62 -6.66 13.48
C MET A 1 -13.18 -6.45 13.05
N PRO A 2 -12.91 -5.94 11.83
CA PRO A 2 -11.54 -5.58 11.45
C PRO A 2 -10.98 -4.57 12.46
N HIS A 3 -9.68 -4.66 12.73
CA HIS A 3 -9.01 -3.82 13.73
C HIS A 3 -8.72 -2.40 13.22
N TYR A 4 -8.64 -2.24 11.90
CA TYR A 4 -8.37 -1.00 11.20
C TYR A 4 -9.45 -0.74 10.16
N GLU A 5 -9.76 0.52 9.86
CA GLU A 5 -10.60 0.87 8.73
C GLU A 5 -9.78 0.83 7.43
N ARG A 6 -8.58 1.44 7.42
CA ARG A 6 -7.72 1.45 6.24
C ARG A 6 -6.25 1.22 6.57
N ILE A 7 -5.64 0.24 5.90
CA ILE A 7 -4.19 0.02 5.89
C ILE A 7 -3.61 0.44 4.54
N LEU A 8 -2.54 1.23 4.56
CA LEU A 8 -1.71 1.52 3.39
C LEU A 8 -0.56 0.53 3.29
N ILE A 9 -0.37 -0.11 2.13
CA ILE A 9 0.80 -0.92 1.82
C ILE A 9 1.60 -0.21 0.72
N THR A 10 2.77 0.34 1.05
CA THR A 10 3.71 0.85 0.03
C THR A 10 4.57 -0.28 -0.51
N GLY A 11 4.96 -0.21 -1.78
CA GLY A 11 5.64 -1.33 -2.43
C GLY A 11 4.72 -2.54 -2.61
N ALA A 12 3.41 -2.32 -2.71
CA ALA A 12 2.40 -3.37 -2.78
C ALA A 12 2.53 -4.30 -4.00
N ALA A 13 3.16 -3.82 -5.08
CA ALA A 13 3.48 -4.63 -6.26
C ALA A 13 4.72 -5.52 -6.08
N GLY A 14 5.47 -5.34 -4.99
CA GLY A 14 6.67 -6.11 -4.69
C GLY A 14 6.38 -7.52 -4.19
N ARG A 15 7.45 -8.32 -4.05
CA ARG A 15 7.36 -9.72 -3.57
C ARG A 15 6.67 -9.83 -2.21
N LEU A 16 7.06 -9.00 -1.24
CA LEU A 16 6.45 -9.03 0.08
C LEU A 16 5.08 -8.33 0.10
N GLY A 17 4.96 -7.17 -0.57
CA GLY A 17 3.72 -6.42 -0.66
C GLY A 17 2.55 -7.25 -1.22
N SER A 18 2.80 -8.05 -2.26
CA SER A 18 1.77 -8.92 -2.87
C SER A 18 1.30 -10.07 -1.96
N GLN A 19 2.14 -10.54 -1.03
CA GLN A 19 1.73 -11.51 -0.02
C GLN A 19 0.89 -10.84 1.08
N LEU A 20 1.31 -9.66 1.52
CA LEU A 20 0.62 -8.93 2.58
C LEU A 20 -0.71 -8.35 2.14
N ARG A 21 -0.85 -7.99 0.86
CA ARG A 21 -2.14 -7.69 0.20
C ARG A 21 -3.20 -8.77 0.52
N LYS A 22 -2.82 -10.05 0.57
CA LYS A 22 -3.71 -11.17 0.90
C LYS A 22 -3.80 -11.44 2.40
N GLY A 23 -2.67 -11.35 3.10
CA GLY A 23 -2.58 -11.69 4.53
C GLY A 23 -3.25 -10.68 5.46
N LEU A 24 -3.35 -9.41 5.05
CA LEU A 24 -3.89 -8.33 5.90
C LEU A 24 -5.40 -8.11 5.76
N VAL A 25 -6.07 -8.81 4.84
CA VAL A 25 -7.54 -8.71 4.62
C VAL A 25 -8.36 -8.87 5.90
N PRO A 26 -8.05 -9.80 6.83
CA PRO A 26 -8.83 -9.94 8.07
C PRO A 26 -8.69 -8.76 9.04
N LEU A 27 -7.66 -7.91 8.86
CA LEU A 27 -7.31 -6.84 9.79
C LEU A 27 -7.90 -5.48 9.40
N ALA A 28 -8.31 -5.29 8.14
CA ALA A 28 -8.76 -3.99 7.63
C ALA A 28 -10.03 -4.07 6.78
N SER A 29 -10.90 -3.06 6.88
CA SER A 29 -12.04 -2.90 5.95
C SER A 29 -11.56 -2.58 4.52
N LYS A 30 -10.51 -1.77 4.41
CA LYS A 30 -9.90 -1.33 3.15
C LYS A 30 -8.39 -1.52 3.16
N ILE A 31 -7.85 -1.95 2.02
CA ILE A 31 -6.40 -2.01 1.78
C ILE A 31 -6.06 -1.06 0.64
N ARG A 32 -5.28 -0.01 0.94
CA ARG A 32 -4.75 0.91 -0.07
C ARG A 32 -3.39 0.42 -0.56
N LEU A 33 -3.29 0.14 -1.84
CA LEU A 33 -2.09 -0.36 -2.49
C LEU A 33 -1.33 0.80 -3.13
N ALA A 34 -0.11 1.03 -2.66
CA ALA A 34 0.76 2.08 -3.17
C ALA A 34 1.95 1.54 -3.96
N GLY A 35 2.17 2.13 -5.14
CA GLY A 35 3.26 1.78 -6.04
C GLY A 35 3.40 2.77 -7.20
N ARG A 36 4.50 2.67 -7.95
CA ARG A 36 4.80 3.57 -9.09
C ARG A 36 3.96 3.30 -10.34
N GLY A 37 3.31 2.14 -10.43
CA GLY A 37 2.48 1.73 -11.56
C GLY A 37 1.12 1.23 -11.12
N PRO A 38 0.16 1.11 -12.06
CA PRO A 38 -1.19 0.64 -11.78
C PRO A 38 -1.19 -0.82 -11.32
N PHE A 39 -2.22 -1.19 -10.57
CA PHE A 39 -2.44 -2.57 -10.12
C PHE A 39 -3.45 -3.26 -11.03
N SER A 40 -3.18 -4.52 -11.41
CA SER A 40 -4.21 -5.36 -12.02
C SER A 40 -5.04 -6.07 -10.94
N ASP A 41 -6.28 -6.40 -11.30
CA ASP A 41 -7.15 -7.29 -10.53
C ASP A 41 -7.43 -6.80 -9.09
N LEU A 42 -7.76 -5.52 -8.93
CA LEU A 42 -8.17 -4.96 -7.63
C LEU A 42 -9.40 -5.68 -7.09
N ALA A 43 -9.31 -6.14 -5.85
CA ALA A 43 -10.43 -6.73 -5.14
C ALA A 43 -11.39 -5.63 -4.64
N PRO A 44 -12.67 -5.95 -4.32
CA PRO A 44 -13.65 -4.94 -3.88
C PRO A 44 -13.29 -4.15 -2.61
N HIS A 45 -12.38 -4.68 -1.79
CA HIS A 45 -11.89 -4.03 -0.57
C HIS A 45 -10.59 -3.26 -0.80
N GLU A 46 -10.09 -3.17 -2.03
CA GLU A 46 -8.82 -2.53 -2.34
C GLU A 46 -9.03 -1.17 -3.01
N GLU A 47 -8.11 -0.26 -2.68
CA GLU A 47 -7.99 1.07 -3.27
C GLU A 47 -6.58 1.19 -3.85
N GLU A 48 -6.42 1.84 -5.00
CA GLU A 48 -5.08 2.12 -5.54
C GLU A 48 -4.60 3.53 -5.23
N ALA A 49 -3.30 3.68 -5.04
CA ALA A 49 -2.60 4.95 -4.96
C ALA A 49 -1.32 4.85 -5.80
N VAL A 50 -1.37 5.35 -7.04
CA VAL A 50 -0.24 5.30 -7.97
C VAL A 50 0.56 6.60 -7.88
N PHE A 51 1.76 6.53 -7.32
CA PHE A 51 2.64 7.69 -7.14
C PHE A 51 4.11 7.27 -6.94
N ASP A 52 5.02 8.23 -7.05
CA ASP A 52 6.41 8.07 -6.63
C ASP A 52 6.59 8.53 -5.18
N LEU A 53 7.27 7.74 -4.36
CA LEU A 53 7.57 8.10 -2.97
C LEU A 53 8.44 9.36 -2.83
N ALA A 54 9.15 9.75 -3.89
CA ALA A 54 9.89 11.01 -3.92
C ALA A 54 8.96 12.25 -4.00
N ASP A 55 7.69 12.08 -4.38
CA ASP A 55 6.68 13.13 -4.36
C ASP A 55 6.07 13.23 -2.96
N MET A 56 6.44 14.28 -2.23
CA MET A 56 5.98 14.52 -0.86
C MET A 56 4.47 14.78 -0.79
N GLU A 57 3.91 15.53 -1.73
CA GLU A 57 2.48 15.86 -1.71
C GLU A 57 1.65 14.61 -1.99
N ALA A 58 2.05 13.82 -2.98
CA ALA A 58 1.40 12.54 -3.28
C ALA A 58 1.55 11.54 -2.12
N THR A 59 2.71 11.51 -1.45
CA THR A 59 2.93 10.66 -0.28
C THR A 59 1.98 11.04 0.87
N ILE A 60 1.83 12.32 1.17
CA ILE A 60 0.90 12.80 2.20
C ILE A 60 -0.55 12.51 1.80
N ALA A 61 -0.91 12.70 0.53
CA ALA A 61 -2.25 12.38 0.05
C ALA A 61 -2.56 10.87 0.19
N ALA A 62 -1.58 10.01 -0.08
CA ALA A 62 -1.75 8.56 0.02
C ALA A 62 -1.97 8.07 1.47
N THR A 63 -1.45 8.76 2.48
CA THR A 63 -1.63 8.41 3.90
C THR A 63 -2.93 8.92 4.50
N LYS A 64 -3.68 9.76 3.78
CA LYS A 64 -4.93 10.32 4.26
C LYS A 64 -5.94 9.21 4.61
N ASP A 65 -6.52 9.32 5.80
CA ASP A 65 -7.53 8.40 6.35
C ASP A 65 -7.02 6.96 6.49
N CYS A 66 -5.70 6.74 6.61
CA CYS A 66 -5.10 5.45 6.93
C CYS A 66 -4.83 5.34 8.44
N ASP A 67 -5.24 4.24 9.06
CA ASP A 67 -4.98 3.97 10.48
C ASP A 67 -3.59 3.37 10.71
N ALA A 68 -3.07 2.66 9.70
CA ALA A 68 -1.75 2.04 9.74
C ALA A 68 -1.07 2.06 8.37
N ILE A 69 0.27 2.09 8.40
CA ILE A 69 1.12 2.05 7.21
C ILE A 69 2.07 0.86 7.33
N VAL A 70 2.08 0.05 6.29
CA VAL A 70 2.99 -1.07 6.08
C VAL A 70 3.96 -0.68 4.97
N HIS A 71 5.20 -0.36 5.37
CA HIS A 71 6.16 0.30 4.49
C HIS A 71 7.21 -0.66 3.91
N PHE A 72 7.06 -1.00 2.62
CA PHE A 72 8.04 -1.78 1.85
C PHE A 72 8.38 -1.16 0.49
N GLY A 73 7.93 0.08 0.26
CA GLY A 73 8.30 0.84 -0.93
C GLY A 73 9.71 1.44 -0.78
N GLY A 74 10.40 1.62 -1.89
CA GLY A 74 11.79 2.11 -1.93
C GLY A 74 12.71 1.16 -2.70
N ALA A 75 14.02 1.35 -2.51
CA ALA A 75 15.05 0.46 -3.06
C ALA A 75 15.30 -0.71 -2.09
N PRO A 76 14.97 -1.96 -2.46
CA PRO A 76 15.20 -3.12 -1.58
C PRO A 76 16.66 -3.59 -1.57
N LEU A 77 17.50 -2.99 -2.41
CA LEU A 77 18.93 -3.26 -2.55
C LEU A 77 19.67 -1.92 -2.43
N GLU A 78 20.86 -1.95 -1.85
CA GLU A 78 21.74 -0.78 -1.79
C GLU A 78 22.23 -0.43 -3.21
N CYS A 79 22.29 0.86 -3.52
CA CYS A 79 22.93 1.35 -4.76
C CYS A 79 24.44 1.48 -4.51
N GLU A 80 25.26 1.11 -5.50
CA GLU A 80 26.70 1.44 -5.53
C GLU A 80 26.92 2.95 -5.70
#